data_AF-A0A1I7JX85-F1
#
_entry.id   AF-A0A1I7JX85-F1
#
_cell.length_a   1.000
_cell.length_b   1.000
_cell.length_c   1.000
_cell.angle_alpha   90.00
_cell.angle_beta   90.00
_cell.angle_gamma   90.00
#
_symmetry.space_group_name_H-M   'P 1'
#
loop_
_entity.id
_entity.type
_entity.pdbx_description
1 polymer ?
#
loop_
_entity_poly.entity_id
_entity_poly.type
_entity_poly.pdbx_seq_one_letter_code
_entity_poly.pdbx_strand_id
1 'polypeptide(L)'
;MKVRLGYVAISKKLGKKVTASSTVTFSNYNKLTTEEARLEKLNKVLLSNVNDLESILKYNIENNIHFYRITSNLIPLATHLEVPYYNYFERFKKDFDYIGKLIRESDMRVDTHPDHFNVINSTNPDVVETTKKNLLHQIDFFEKIHYSHKAKMVIHVGGATIGKEEGLKRFIENFNKYPESIKEKLIIENDDKIYTAKETLNLCKTLNIPMVLDVHHHNCNNEEDEEVK
;
A
#
# COMPACT_ATOMS: atom_id res chain seq x y z
N MET A 1 -0.99 2.73 -26.42
CA MET A 1 -2.07 3.46 -25.73
C MET A 1 -1.44 4.50 -24.80
N LYS A 2 -1.89 5.77 -24.80
CA LYS A 2 -1.27 6.85 -24.00
C LYS A 2 -1.73 6.88 -22.52
N VAL A 3 -2.91 6.32 -22.23
CA VAL A 3 -3.51 6.27 -20.88
C VAL A 3 -3.82 4.82 -20.54
N ARG A 4 -3.43 4.34 -19.36
CA ARG A 4 -3.72 2.98 -18.87
C ARG A 4 -4.73 3.06 -17.74
N LEU A 5 -5.81 2.28 -17.83
CA LEU A 5 -6.87 2.24 -16.83
C LEU A 5 -6.68 1.08 -15.85
N GLY A 6 -7.18 1.28 -14.64
CA GLY A 6 -7.13 0.31 -13.55
C GLY A 6 -8.15 0.63 -12.47
N TYR A 7 -8.16 -0.20 -11.43
CA TYR A 7 -9.02 -0.01 -10.26
C TYR A 7 -8.34 -0.53 -9.00
N VAL A 8 -9.01 -0.34 -7.86
CA VAL A 8 -8.49 -0.68 -6.54
C VAL A 8 -9.26 -1.86 -5.93
N ALA A 9 -8.52 -2.84 -5.42
CA ALA A 9 -8.93 -3.93 -4.52
C ALA A 9 -10.01 -4.92 -4.97
N ILE A 10 -11.19 -4.51 -5.47
CA ILE A 10 -12.33 -5.42 -5.67
C ILE A 10 -12.97 -5.20 -7.05
N SER A 11 -13.12 -6.29 -7.81
CA SER A 11 -13.96 -6.31 -9.02
C SER A 11 -15.38 -6.74 -8.65
N LYS A 12 -16.35 -5.83 -8.81
CA LYS A 12 -17.78 -6.17 -8.62
C LYS A 12 -18.27 -7.25 -9.58
N LYS A 13 -17.57 -7.48 -10.70
CA LYS A 13 -17.93 -8.48 -11.71
C LYS A 13 -17.63 -9.92 -11.26
N LEU A 14 -16.58 -10.10 -10.45
CA LEU A 14 -16.18 -11.41 -9.90
C LEU A 14 -17.07 -11.88 -8.74
N GLY A 15 -18.02 -11.04 -8.32
CA GLY A 15 -18.96 -11.33 -7.24
C GLY A 15 -18.42 -10.97 -5.86
N LYS A 16 -19.32 -10.85 -4.89
CA LYS A 16 -19.02 -10.34 -3.53
C LYS A 16 -18.08 -11.24 -2.72
N LYS A 17 -17.84 -12.48 -3.16
CA LYS A 17 -17.02 -13.46 -2.43
C LYS A 17 -15.54 -13.39 -2.77
N VAL A 18 -15.16 -12.81 -3.92
CA VAL A 18 -13.76 -12.72 -4.35
C VAL A 18 -13.15 -11.47 -3.74
N THR A 19 -12.22 -11.65 -2.79
CA THR A 19 -11.50 -10.57 -2.14
C THR A 19 -10.10 -10.98 -1.69
N ALA A 20 -9.09 -10.21 -2.10
CA ALA A 20 -7.71 -10.39 -1.68
C ALA A 20 -7.40 -9.77 -0.30
N SER A 21 -8.40 -9.24 0.42
CA SER A 21 -8.20 -8.45 1.65
C SER A 21 -8.92 -9.02 2.87
N SER A 22 -9.21 -10.32 2.89
CA SER A 22 -9.78 -10.96 4.08
C SER A 22 -8.79 -10.85 5.24
N THR A 23 -9.31 -10.59 6.45
CA THR A 23 -8.48 -10.32 7.63
C THR A 23 -8.69 -11.34 8.75
N VAL A 24 -7.73 -11.38 9.67
CA VAL A 24 -7.86 -11.99 10.99
C VAL A 24 -7.65 -10.87 12.00
N THR A 25 -8.68 -10.53 12.77
CA THR A 25 -8.51 -9.52 13.84
C THR A 25 -7.64 -10.09 14.95
N PHE A 26 -6.87 -9.25 15.63
CA PHE A 26 -6.04 -9.68 16.75
C PHE A 26 -6.87 -10.30 17.88
N SER A 27 -8.09 -9.79 18.13
CA SER A 27 -9.04 -10.41 19.06
C SER A 27 -9.41 -11.85 18.67
N ASN A 28 -9.71 -12.10 17.38
CA ASN A 28 -10.04 -13.46 16.92
C ASN A 28 -8.81 -14.37 16.92
N TYR A 29 -7.63 -13.83 16.63
CA TYR A 29 -6.36 -14.53 16.78
C TYR A 29 -6.15 -15.00 18.23
N ASN A 30 -6.38 -14.13 19.21
CA ASN A 30 -6.21 -14.45 20.64
C ASN A 30 -7.22 -15.45 21.20
N LYS A 31 -8.41 -15.58 20.59
CA LYS A 31 -9.40 -16.60 20.97
C LYS A 31 -8.95 -18.03 20.62
N LEU A 32 -8.01 -18.18 19.69
CA LEU A 32 -7.44 -19.48 19.34
C LEU A 32 -6.42 -19.87 20.41
N THR A 33 -6.60 -21.08 20.97
CA THR A 33 -5.90 -21.52 22.18
C THR A 33 -4.53 -22.13 21.93
N THR A 34 -4.25 -22.61 20.72
CA THR A 34 -2.95 -23.20 20.35
C THR A 34 -2.26 -22.41 19.25
N GLU A 35 -0.93 -22.50 19.19
CA GLU A 35 -0.12 -21.87 18.15
C GLU A 35 -0.43 -22.46 16.76
N GLU A 36 -0.69 -23.77 16.70
CA GLU A 36 -1.06 -24.46 15.46
C GLU A 36 -2.38 -23.93 14.90
N ALA A 37 -3.40 -23.77 15.75
CA ALA A 37 -4.70 -23.24 15.32
C ALA A 37 -4.59 -21.79 14.84
N ARG A 38 -3.76 -20.97 15.52
CA ARG A 38 -3.44 -19.60 15.10
C ARG A 38 -2.76 -19.57 13.73
N LEU A 39 -1.75 -20.40 13.54
CA LEU A 39 -0.99 -20.51 12.29
C LEU A 39 -1.86 -21.03 11.14
N GLU A 40 -2.68 -22.06 11.38
CA GLU A 40 -3.62 -22.60 10.41
C GLU A 40 -4.63 -21.53 9.97
N LYS A 41 -5.17 -20.77 10.93
CA LYS A 41 -6.11 -19.68 10.62
C LYS A 41 -5.48 -18.62 9.72
N LEU A 42 -4.26 -18.17 10.04
CA LEU A 42 -3.53 -17.18 9.23
C LEU A 42 -3.23 -17.72 7.82
N ASN A 43 -2.72 -18.96 7.72
CA ASN A 43 -2.44 -19.62 6.45
C ASN A 43 -3.68 -19.76 5.58
N LYS A 44 -4.81 -20.16 6.18
CA LYS A 44 -6.07 -20.33 5.47
C LYS A 44 -6.54 -19.01 4.86
N VAL A 45 -6.44 -17.91 5.62
CA VAL A 45 -6.83 -16.58 5.15
C VAL A 45 -5.86 -16.07 4.10
N LEU A 46 -4.55 -16.22 4.30
CA LEU A 46 -3.54 -15.85 3.30
C LEU A 46 -3.75 -16.59 1.98
N LEU A 47 -3.89 -17.93 2.01
CA LEU A 47 -4.11 -18.72 0.81
C LEU A 47 -5.40 -18.29 0.09
N SER A 48 -6.48 -18.04 0.83
CA SER A 48 -7.72 -17.51 0.26
C SER A 48 -7.49 -16.17 -0.45
N ASN A 49 -6.76 -15.25 0.19
CA ASN A 49 -6.47 -13.94 -0.37
C ASN A 49 -5.59 -14.04 -1.64
N VAL A 50 -4.61 -14.93 -1.66
CA VAL A 50 -3.73 -15.14 -2.82
C VAL A 50 -4.50 -15.76 -4.00
N ASN A 51 -5.36 -16.74 -3.74
CA ASN A 51 -6.22 -17.34 -4.79
C ASN A 51 -7.20 -16.30 -5.38
N ASP A 52 -7.74 -15.42 -4.55
CA ASP A 52 -8.62 -14.35 -5.01
C ASP A 52 -7.85 -13.27 -5.77
N LEU A 53 -6.62 -12.94 -5.34
CA LEU A 53 -5.72 -12.06 -6.09
C LEU A 53 -5.41 -12.65 -7.47
N GLU A 54 -5.13 -13.95 -7.56
CA GLU A 54 -4.93 -14.64 -8.83
C GLU A 54 -6.14 -14.49 -9.76
N SER A 55 -7.34 -14.73 -9.24
CA SER A 55 -8.60 -14.60 -9.99
C SER A 55 -8.82 -13.17 -10.49
N ILE A 56 -8.50 -12.18 -9.66
CA ILE A 56 -8.55 -10.76 -10.02
C ILE A 56 -7.56 -10.43 -11.14
N LEU A 57 -6.31 -10.90 -11.02
CA LEU A 57 -5.29 -10.64 -12.04
C LEU A 57 -5.65 -11.28 -13.37
N LYS A 58 -6.12 -12.54 -13.38
CA LYS A 58 -6.60 -13.21 -14.61
C LYS A 58 -7.74 -12.43 -15.26
N TYR A 59 -8.74 -12.01 -14.47
CA TYR A 59 -9.82 -11.17 -14.97
C TYR A 59 -9.30 -9.87 -15.59
N ASN A 60 -8.35 -9.20 -14.95
CA ASN A 60 -7.76 -7.96 -15.47
C ASN A 60 -7.07 -8.18 -16.80
N ILE A 61 -6.31 -9.27 -16.93
CA ILE A 61 -5.63 -9.65 -18.18
C ILE A 61 -6.65 -9.89 -19.29
N GLU A 62 -7.67 -10.71 -19.03
CA GLU A 62 -8.73 -11.03 -19.99
C GLU A 62 -9.51 -9.79 -20.47
N ASN A 63 -9.62 -8.77 -19.61
CA ASN A 63 -10.40 -7.56 -19.89
C ASN A 63 -9.54 -6.34 -20.24
N ASN A 64 -8.25 -6.52 -20.54
CA ASN A 64 -7.31 -5.44 -20.88
C ASN A 64 -7.27 -4.32 -19.82
N ILE A 65 -7.31 -4.70 -18.54
CA ILE A 65 -7.11 -3.79 -17.41
C ILE A 65 -5.62 -3.82 -17.07
N HIS A 66 -4.97 -2.66 -17.21
CA HIS A 66 -3.51 -2.59 -17.20
C HIS A 66 -2.93 -2.07 -15.90
N PHE A 67 -3.75 -1.64 -14.94
CA PHE A 67 -3.30 -1.18 -13.64
C PHE A 67 -4.17 -1.79 -12.52
N TYR A 68 -3.55 -2.18 -11.42
CA TYR A 68 -4.26 -2.72 -10.28
C TYR A 68 -3.55 -2.40 -8.96
N ARG A 69 -4.30 -1.84 -8.01
CA ARG A 69 -3.80 -1.58 -6.65
C ARG A 69 -4.05 -2.79 -5.76
N ILE A 70 -2.97 -3.44 -5.35
CA ILE A 70 -3.01 -4.58 -4.43
C ILE A 70 -3.29 -4.05 -3.02
N THR A 71 -4.12 -4.78 -2.28
CA THR A 71 -4.43 -4.44 -0.89
C THR A 71 -3.24 -4.68 0.02
N SER A 72 -2.97 -3.75 0.94
CA SER A 72 -1.97 -3.91 1.99
C SER A 72 -2.33 -5.00 3.02
N ASN A 73 -3.59 -5.47 3.01
CA ASN A 73 -4.12 -6.51 3.90
C ASN A 73 -4.05 -7.92 3.31
N LEU A 74 -3.27 -8.13 2.25
CA LEU A 74 -3.12 -9.44 1.61
C LEU A 74 -2.67 -10.51 2.61
N ILE A 75 -1.73 -10.14 3.49
CA ILE A 75 -1.15 -11.02 4.50
C ILE A 75 -1.66 -10.58 5.88
N PRO A 76 -2.57 -11.34 6.51
CA PRO A 76 -3.21 -10.91 7.75
C PRO A 76 -2.20 -10.84 8.90
N LEU A 77 -2.25 -9.73 9.66
CA LEU A 77 -1.42 -9.49 10.85
C LEU A 77 0.10 -9.56 10.63
N ALA A 78 0.57 -9.46 9.37
CA ALA A 78 1.98 -9.68 9.02
C ALA A 78 2.98 -8.79 9.78
N THR A 79 2.57 -7.58 10.14
CA THR A 79 3.43 -6.61 10.85
C THR A 79 3.04 -6.41 12.31
N HIS A 80 2.03 -7.13 12.82
CA HIS A 80 1.58 -7.01 14.20
C HIS A 80 2.66 -7.53 15.16
N LEU A 81 3.04 -6.74 16.17
CA LEU A 81 4.19 -7.03 17.05
C LEU A 81 4.01 -8.32 17.86
N GLU A 82 2.79 -8.61 18.29
CA GLU A 82 2.45 -9.79 19.11
C GLU A 82 2.15 -11.06 18.30
N VAL A 83 2.30 -11.03 16.97
CA VAL A 83 1.92 -12.15 16.11
C VAL A 83 3.19 -12.74 15.47
N PRO A 84 3.68 -13.90 15.93
CA PRO A 84 4.87 -14.55 15.38
C PRO A 84 4.57 -15.27 14.06
N TYR A 85 4.02 -14.56 13.07
CA TYR A 85 3.72 -15.13 11.76
C TYR A 85 4.94 -15.05 10.84
N TYR A 86 5.86 -16.00 10.96
CA TYR A 86 7.09 -16.03 10.17
C TYR A 86 7.00 -17.02 9.01
N ASN A 87 7.92 -16.87 8.03
CA ASN A 87 8.16 -17.81 6.93
C ASN A 87 6.97 -18.07 6.00
N TYR A 88 5.91 -17.24 6.02
CA TYR A 88 4.78 -17.39 5.10
C TYR A 88 5.18 -17.20 3.64
N PHE A 89 6.16 -16.35 3.32
CA PHE A 89 6.68 -16.22 1.96
C PHE A 89 7.28 -17.51 1.43
N GLU A 90 8.02 -18.25 2.26
CA GLU A 90 8.61 -19.54 1.87
C GLU A 90 7.54 -20.64 1.78
N ARG A 91 6.58 -20.63 2.71
CA ARG A 91 5.47 -21.59 2.73
C ARG A 91 4.57 -21.48 1.48
N PHE A 92 4.31 -20.26 1.02
CA PHE A 92 3.46 -19.95 -0.13
C PHE A 92 4.29 -19.48 -1.34
N LYS A 93 5.55 -19.91 -1.43
CA LYS A 93 6.48 -19.43 -2.47
C LYS A 93 5.92 -19.65 -3.88
N LYS A 94 5.38 -20.84 -4.14
CA LYS A 94 4.80 -21.18 -5.45
C LYS A 94 3.66 -20.24 -5.83
N ASP A 95 2.83 -19.87 -4.86
CA ASP A 95 1.69 -18.99 -5.07
C ASP A 95 2.17 -17.56 -5.37
N PHE A 96 3.11 -17.02 -4.58
CA PHE A 96 3.70 -15.69 -4.83
C PHE A 96 4.47 -15.62 -6.16
N ASP A 97 5.25 -16.65 -6.49
CA ASP A 97 5.95 -16.77 -7.78
C ASP A 97 4.95 -16.69 -8.94
N TYR A 98 3.81 -17.38 -8.81
CA TYR A 98 2.76 -17.41 -9.84
C TYR A 98 2.05 -16.06 -9.98
N ILE A 99 1.70 -15.40 -8.88
CA ILE A 99 1.18 -14.03 -8.89
C ILE A 99 2.14 -13.09 -9.60
N GLY A 100 3.42 -13.15 -9.25
CA GLY A 100 4.47 -12.37 -9.89
C GLY A 100 4.56 -12.63 -11.39
N LYS A 101 4.51 -13.90 -11.80
CA LYS A 101 4.51 -14.32 -13.21
C LYS A 101 3.35 -13.68 -13.97
N LEU A 102 2.13 -13.76 -13.46
CA LEU A 102 0.94 -13.17 -14.10
C LEU A 102 1.10 -11.65 -14.31
N ILE A 103 1.59 -10.93 -13.30
CA ILE A 103 1.79 -9.48 -13.37
C ILE A 103 2.84 -9.13 -14.44
N ARG A 104 3.98 -9.84 -14.46
CA ARG A 104 5.07 -9.56 -15.41
C ARG A 104 4.70 -9.92 -16.86
N GLU A 105 4.10 -11.09 -17.09
CA GLU A 105 3.77 -11.56 -18.44
C GLU A 105 2.68 -10.72 -19.11
N SER A 106 1.81 -10.10 -18.32
CA SER A 106 0.77 -9.20 -18.82
C SER A 106 1.22 -7.73 -18.95
N ASP A 107 2.45 -7.41 -18.55
CA ASP A 107 2.93 -6.04 -18.33
C ASP A 107 1.97 -5.19 -17.49
N MET A 108 1.22 -5.79 -16.55
CA MET A 108 0.32 -5.05 -15.68
C MET A 108 1.11 -4.22 -14.67
N ARG A 109 0.72 -2.96 -14.49
CA ARG A 109 1.31 -2.12 -13.43
C ARG A 109 0.58 -2.41 -12.13
N VAL A 110 1.31 -2.69 -11.07
CA VAL A 110 0.75 -2.81 -9.72
C VAL A 110 1.39 -1.82 -8.76
N ASP A 111 0.60 -1.36 -7.80
CA ASP A 111 1.03 -0.56 -6.65
C ASP A 111 0.30 -1.00 -5.38
N THR A 112 0.68 -0.41 -4.25
CA THR A 112 -0.08 -0.49 -2.99
C THR A 112 -0.37 0.93 -2.50
N HIS A 113 -1.40 1.05 -1.67
CA HIS A 113 -1.64 2.26 -0.88
C HIS A 113 -1.77 1.82 0.58
N PRO A 114 -0.67 1.82 1.36
CA PRO A 114 -0.73 1.64 2.80
C PRO A 114 -1.81 2.54 3.41
N ASP A 115 -2.52 2.03 4.41
CA ASP A 115 -3.67 2.73 5.00
C ASP A 115 -3.25 3.96 5.82
N HIS A 116 -4.25 4.68 6.34
CA HIS A 116 -4.08 5.92 7.09
C HIS A 116 -3.30 5.78 8.41
N PHE A 117 -2.96 4.57 8.87
CA PHE A 117 -2.10 4.37 10.05
C PHE A 117 -0.61 4.55 9.71
N ASN A 118 -0.26 4.64 8.43
CA ASN A 118 1.11 4.83 7.95
C ASN A 118 1.42 6.34 7.84
N VAL A 119 1.84 6.94 8.96
CA VAL A 119 1.99 8.39 9.11
C VAL A 119 3.46 8.76 9.35
N ILE A 120 4.18 9.11 8.27
CA ILE A 120 5.61 9.46 8.33
C ILE A 120 5.87 10.72 9.16
N ASN A 121 4.95 11.69 9.13
CA ASN A 121 5.11 12.98 9.83
C ASN A 121 4.52 13.02 11.25
N SER A 122 4.21 11.85 11.82
CA SER A 122 3.69 11.72 13.17
C SER A 122 4.63 12.35 14.20
N THR A 123 4.06 12.96 15.24
CA THR A 123 4.81 13.42 16.41
C THR A 123 5.17 12.28 17.36
N ASN A 124 4.51 11.12 17.24
CA ASN A 124 4.81 9.93 17.99
C ASN A 124 5.86 9.08 17.23
N PRO A 125 7.07 8.85 17.78
CA PRO A 125 8.12 8.08 17.13
C PRO A 125 7.73 6.61 16.88
N ASP A 126 6.88 6.01 17.73
CA ASP A 126 6.45 4.62 17.56
C ASP A 126 5.60 4.45 16.29
N VAL A 127 4.81 5.47 15.93
CA VAL A 127 4.03 5.48 14.68
C VAL A 127 4.95 5.57 13.48
N VAL A 128 6.04 6.37 13.57
CA VAL A 128 7.03 6.52 12.49
C VAL A 128 7.78 5.20 12.27
N GLU A 129 8.18 4.51 13.33
CA GLU A 129 8.85 3.20 13.22
C GLU A 129 7.89 2.09 12.76
N THR A 130 6.63 2.11 13.22
CA THR A 130 5.61 1.16 12.73
C THR A 130 5.31 1.38 11.25
N THR A 131 5.22 2.64 10.80
CA THR A 131 5.06 3.00 9.38
C THR A 131 6.22 2.46 8.55
N LYS A 132 7.46 2.64 9.01
CA LYS A 132 8.65 2.10 8.36
C LYS A 132 8.59 0.57 8.24
N LYS A 133 8.21 -0.14 9.31
CA LYS A 133 8.05 -1.60 9.32
C LYS A 133 7.00 -2.06 8.30
N ASN A 134 5.87 -1.36 8.23
CA ASN A 134 4.81 -1.66 7.27
C ASN A 134 5.26 -1.47 5.82
N LEU A 135 5.97 -0.37 5.53
CA LEU A 135 6.52 -0.09 4.21
C LEU A 135 7.58 -1.12 3.79
N LEU A 136 8.48 -1.51 4.70
CA LEU A 136 9.45 -2.57 4.43
C LEU A 136 8.77 -3.91 4.13
N HIS A 137 7.71 -4.25 4.86
CA HIS A 137 6.94 -5.46 4.59
C HIS A 137 6.30 -5.46 3.18
N GLN A 138 5.79 -4.31 2.71
CA GLN A 138 5.27 -4.19 1.35
C GLN A 138 6.38 -4.35 0.29
N ILE A 139 7.59 -3.88 0.58
CA ILE A 139 8.77 -4.08 -0.28
C ILE A 139 9.12 -5.56 -0.35
N ASP A 140 9.18 -6.26 0.78
CA ASP A 140 9.43 -7.70 0.82
C ASP A 140 8.41 -8.45 -0.04
N PHE A 141 7.13 -8.07 0.05
CA PHE A 141 6.10 -8.63 -0.83
C PHE A 141 6.42 -8.41 -2.31
N PHE A 142 6.73 -7.18 -2.72
CA PHE A 142 7.10 -6.88 -4.11
C PHE A 142 8.36 -7.62 -4.59
N GLU A 143 9.32 -7.86 -3.70
CA GLU A 143 10.51 -8.66 -4.00
C GLU A 143 10.17 -10.14 -4.19
N LYS A 144 9.31 -10.70 -3.33
CA LYS A 144 8.90 -12.10 -3.37
C LYS A 144 8.03 -12.44 -4.58
N ILE A 145 7.33 -11.45 -5.15
CA ILE A 145 6.65 -11.60 -6.45
C ILE A 145 7.53 -11.16 -7.64
N HIS A 146 8.81 -10.85 -7.42
CA HIS A 146 9.77 -10.35 -8.41
C HIS A 146 9.27 -9.14 -9.23
N TYR A 147 8.69 -8.14 -8.56
CA TYR A 147 8.15 -6.92 -9.17
C TYR A 147 8.77 -5.62 -8.62
N SER A 148 9.73 -5.70 -7.69
CA SER A 148 10.31 -4.56 -6.94
C SER A 148 10.70 -3.32 -7.77
N HIS A 149 11.30 -3.50 -8.95
CA HIS A 149 11.80 -2.39 -9.80
C HIS A 149 10.73 -1.40 -10.30
N LYS A 150 9.48 -1.82 -10.49
CA LYS A 150 8.36 -0.97 -10.93
C LYS A 150 7.37 -0.65 -9.81
N ALA A 151 7.56 -1.26 -8.65
CA ALA A 151 6.65 -1.14 -7.52
C ALA A 151 6.60 0.30 -7.00
N LYS A 152 5.40 0.74 -6.66
CA LYS A 152 5.17 2.02 -5.98
C LYS A 152 4.25 1.82 -4.78
N MET A 153 4.46 2.64 -3.76
CA MET A 153 3.65 2.70 -2.55
C MET A 153 3.13 4.13 -2.42
N VAL A 154 1.82 4.29 -2.49
CA VAL A 154 1.16 5.60 -2.39
C VAL A 154 0.81 5.88 -0.94
N ILE A 155 1.19 7.04 -0.43
CA ILE A 155 0.77 7.52 0.89
C ILE A 155 0.36 8.98 0.82
N HIS A 156 -0.43 9.43 1.79
CA HIS A 156 -0.63 10.85 2.04
C HIS A 156 0.52 11.41 2.89
N VAL A 157 0.61 12.74 2.95
CA VAL A 157 1.58 13.43 3.82
C VAL A 157 1.33 13.10 5.30
N GLY A 158 0.07 12.98 5.70
CA GLY A 158 -0.32 12.65 7.08
C GLY A 158 -1.07 13.81 7.76
N GLY A 159 -0.83 14.00 9.06
CA GLY A 159 -1.54 15.03 9.85
C GLY A 159 -0.86 16.40 9.81
N ALA A 160 -1.53 17.43 10.34
CA ALA A 160 -0.96 18.77 10.57
C ALA A 160 -0.82 19.09 12.08
N THR A 161 -0.47 18.08 12.88
CA THR A 161 -0.23 18.27 14.32
C THR A 161 0.85 19.33 14.52
N ILE A 162 0.56 20.39 15.27
CA ILE A 162 1.44 21.56 15.48
C ILE A 162 1.62 22.41 14.19
N GLY A 163 0.69 22.32 13.24
CA GLY A 163 0.68 23.10 12.01
C GLY A 163 1.23 22.36 10.78
N LYS A 164 0.84 22.83 9.59
CA LYS A 164 1.18 22.21 8.30
C LYS A 164 2.68 22.31 8.00
N GLU A 165 3.29 23.47 8.22
CA GLU A 165 4.72 23.67 7.98
C GLU A 165 5.59 22.72 8.81
N GLU A 166 5.30 22.61 10.11
CA GLU A 166 6.01 21.67 11.00
C GLU A 166 5.72 20.20 10.62
N GLY A 167 4.52 19.90 10.15
CA GLY A 167 4.18 18.60 9.58
C GLY A 167 5.02 18.24 8.36
N LEU A 168 5.23 19.19 7.44
CA LEU A 168 6.09 19.00 6.27
C LEU A 168 7.56 18.83 6.65
N LYS A 169 8.07 19.64 7.59
CA LYS A 169 9.45 19.50 8.11
C LYS A 169 9.68 18.12 8.72
N ARG A 170 8.76 17.66 9.60
CA ARG A 170 8.83 16.32 10.18
C ARG A 170 8.77 15.22 9.13
N PHE A 171 7.92 15.38 8.10
CA PHE A 171 7.88 14.44 6.99
C PHE A 171 9.27 14.30 6.35
N ILE A 172 9.89 15.43 5.99
CA ILE A 172 11.21 15.45 5.34
C ILE A 172 12.27 14.81 6.25
N GLU A 173 12.32 15.19 7.53
CA GLU A 173 13.28 14.65 8.48
C GLU A 173 13.15 13.14 8.66
N ASN A 174 11.93 12.62 8.79
CA ASN A 174 11.69 11.19 8.97
C ASN A 174 11.90 10.41 7.68
N PHE A 175 11.42 10.93 6.55
CA PHE A 175 11.67 10.35 5.22
C PHE A 175 13.17 10.22 4.94
N ASN A 176 13.97 11.23 5.27
CA ASN A 176 15.42 11.21 5.07
C ASN A 176 16.12 10.11 5.90
N LYS A 177 15.55 9.69 7.03
CA LYS A 177 16.06 8.58 7.86
C LYS A 177 15.61 7.20 7.36
N TYR A 178 14.64 7.12 6.45
CA TYR A 178 14.18 5.84 5.92
C TYR A 178 15.22 5.22 4.96
N PRO A 179 15.26 3.88 4.86
CA PRO A 179 16.10 3.18 3.90
C PRO A 179 15.79 3.60 2.45
N GLU A 180 16.81 3.56 1.60
CA GLU A 180 16.67 3.92 0.17
C GLU A 180 15.61 3.08 -0.53
N SER A 181 15.49 1.80 -0.15
CA SER A 181 14.48 0.89 -0.70
C SER A 181 13.04 1.41 -0.55
N ILE A 182 12.75 2.16 0.52
CA ILE A 182 11.47 2.86 0.71
C ILE A 182 11.41 4.11 -0.14
N LYS A 183 12.45 4.96 -0.07
CA LYS A 183 12.49 6.26 -0.76
C LYS A 183 12.27 6.13 -2.27
N GLU A 184 12.89 5.12 -2.91
CA GLU A 184 12.75 4.85 -4.34
C GLU A 184 11.32 4.45 -4.78
N LYS A 185 10.53 3.92 -3.85
CA LYS A 185 9.21 3.33 -4.14
C LYS A 185 8.05 4.19 -3.64
N LEU A 186 8.30 5.09 -2.70
CA LEU A 186 7.27 5.96 -2.15
C LEU A 186 6.87 7.05 -3.15
N ILE A 187 5.57 7.29 -3.28
CA ILE A 187 4.99 8.44 -3.98
C ILE A 187 3.90 9.05 -3.11
N ILE A 188 3.76 10.37 -3.17
CA ILE A 188 2.88 11.09 -2.25
C ILE A 188 1.64 11.59 -2.99
N GLU A 189 0.48 11.37 -2.39
CA GLU A 189 -0.83 11.80 -2.88
C GLU A 189 -1.36 12.99 -2.06
N ASN A 190 -1.93 14.00 -2.74
CA ASN A 190 -2.65 15.08 -2.06
C ASN A 190 -3.94 14.57 -1.42
N ASP A 191 -4.40 15.25 -0.38
CA ASP A 191 -5.59 14.84 0.37
C ASP A 191 -6.68 15.93 0.37
N ASP A 192 -7.88 15.56 0.80
CA ASP A 192 -9.10 16.37 0.74
C ASP A 192 -9.26 17.36 1.90
N LYS A 193 -8.29 17.46 2.83
CA LYS A 193 -8.49 18.20 4.11
C LYS A 193 -7.31 19.03 4.57
N ILE A 194 -6.10 18.51 4.45
CA ILE A 194 -4.91 19.01 5.12
C ILE A 194 -3.94 19.56 4.09
N TYR A 195 -3.38 18.69 3.23
CA TYR A 195 -2.33 19.08 2.29
C TYR A 195 -2.87 19.15 0.86
N THR A 196 -2.82 20.35 0.29
CA THR A 196 -3.28 20.61 -1.08
C THR A 196 -2.34 19.97 -2.11
N ALA A 197 -2.76 19.96 -3.37
CA ALA A 197 -1.91 19.53 -4.47
C ALA A 197 -0.63 20.38 -4.62
N LYS A 198 -0.71 21.70 -4.39
CA LYS A 198 0.44 22.63 -4.48
C LYS A 198 1.49 22.31 -3.42
N GLU A 199 1.05 22.11 -2.17
CA GLU A 199 1.95 21.79 -1.06
C GLU A 199 2.57 20.41 -1.20
N THR A 200 1.77 19.41 -1.58
CA THR A 200 2.25 18.06 -1.85
C THR A 200 3.27 18.04 -2.98
N LEU A 201 3.05 18.81 -4.05
CA LEU A 201 3.99 18.94 -5.15
C LEU A 201 5.32 19.58 -4.70
N ASN A 202 5.26 20.61 -3.86
CA ASN A 202 6.46 21.26 -3.31
C ASN A 202 7.26 20.31 -2.41
N LEU A 203 6.59 19.51 -1.58
CA LEU A 203 7.22 18.44 -0.81
C LEU A 203 7.89 17.41 -1.74
N CYS A 204 7.19 16.93 -2.76
CA CYS A 204 7.72 15.97 -3.72
C CYS A 204 8.96 16.49 -4.47
N LYS A 205 8.94 17.76 -4.88
CA LYS A 205 10.11 18.45 -5.48
C LYS A 205 11.30 18.51 -4.52
N THR A 206 11.03 18.76 -3.24
CA THR A 206 12.07 18.85 -2.20
C THR A 206 12.72 17.49 -1.94
N LEU A 207 11.91 16.42 -1.96
CA LEU A 207 12.35 15.04 -1.75
C LEU A 207 12.85 14.35 -3.03
N ASN A 208 12.69 15.00 -4.20
CA ASN A 208 12.96 14.43 -5.51
C ASN A 208 12.23 13.08 -5.76
N ILE A 209 10.95 13.01 -5.41
CA ILE A 209 10.09 11.84 -5.64
C ILE A 209 8.83 12.21 -6.43
N PRO A 210 8.17 11.25 -7.11
CA PRO A 210 6.94 11.52 -7.82
C PRO A 210 5.75 11.84 -6.89
N MET A 211 4.87 12.71 -7.37
CA MET A 211 3.56 12.96 -6.79
C MET A 211 2.48 12.17 -7.54
N VAL A 212 1.45 11.70 -6.81
CA VAL A 212 0.16 11.27 -7.36
C VAL A 212 -0.83 12.42 -7.19
N LEU A 213 -1.44 12.87 -8.27
CA LEU A 213 -2.54 13.82 -8.20
C LEU A 213 -3.86 13.05 -8.07
N ASP A 214 -4.51 13.17 -6.91
CA ASP A 214 -5.93 12.82 -6.80
C ASP A 214 -6.77 14.05 -7.15
N VAL A 215 -7.50 13.94 -8.27
CA VAL A 215 -8.34 15.01 -8.82
C VAL A 215 -9.54 15.27 -7.92
N HIS A 216 -10.12 14.25 -7.28
CA HIS A 216 -11.26 14.45 -6.40
C HIS A 216 -10.83 15.19 -5.12
N HIS A 217 -9.73 14.76 -4.50
CA HIS A 217 -9.15 15.47 -3.36
C HIS A 217 -8.79 16.92 -3.73
N HIS A 218 -8.22 17.15 -4.92
CA HIS A 218 -7.92 18.50 -5.39
C HIS A 218 -9.19 19.35 -5.52
N ASN A 219 -10.27 18.80 -6.07
CA ASN A 219 -11.53 19.52 -6.18
C ASN A 219 -12.16 19.84 -4.80
N CYS A 220 -11.91 19.00 -3.80
CA CYS A 220 -12.37 19.24 -2.41
C CYS A 220 -11.46 20.20 -1.64
N ASN A 221 -10.16 20.20 -1.94
CA ASN A 221 -9.12 20.92 -1.24
C ASN A 221 -8.13 21.51 -2.25
N ASN A 222 -8.56 22.63 -2.83
CA ASN A 222 -7.71 23.53 -3.58
C ASN A 222 -7.78 24.90 -2.90
N GLU A 223 -6.69 25.64 -2.95
CA GLU A 223 -6.74 27.07 -2.68
C GLU A 223 -7.48 27.71 -3.87
N GLU A 224 -8.78 28.00 -3.70
CA GLU A 224 -9.47 28.97 -4.54
C GLU A 224 -8.80 30.32 -4.30
N ASP A 225 -7.79 30.66 -5.11
CA ASP A 225 -7.34 32.02 -5.47
C ASP A 225 -5.88 32.03 -5.95
N GLU A 226 -5.69 31.57 -7.17
CA GLU A 226 -4.74 32.20 -8.10
C GLU A 226 -5.34 31.92 -9.48
N GLU A 227 -6.15 32.87 -9.98
CA GLU A 227 -6.45 32.95 -11.40
C GLU A 227 -5.15 32.70 -12.15
N VAL A 228 -5.07 31.60 -12.88
CA VAL A 228 -4.05 31.41 -13.91
C VAL A 228 -4.37 32.45 -14.98
N LYS A 229 -3.81 33.66 -14.78
CA LYS A 229 -3.76 34.71 -15.79
C LYS A 229 -2.75 34.35 -16.87
#